data_AF-A0A0F0H500-F1
#
_entry.id   AF-A0A0F0H500-F1
#
_cell.length_a   1.000
_cell.length_b   1.000
_cell.length_c   1.000
_cell.angle_alpha   90.00
_cell.angle_beta   90.00
_cell.angle_gamma   90.00
#
_symmetry.space_group_name_H-M   'P 1'
#
loop_
_entity.id
_entity.type
_entity.pdbx_description
1 polymer ?
#
loop_
_entity_poly.entity_id
_entity_poly.type
_entity_poly.pdbx_seq_one_letter_code
_entity_poly.pdbx_strand_id
1 'polypeptide(L)'
;VPMQLDLVALRAEARAGTLPPLLRGLVRTPVRRTVESNSADAATGSSLARSLVALSEAEQDTVLLDLVCARVASVLGYPEVAAVEAGRAFKELGFDSLTAVELRNELNGATGLRLPATLVF
;
A
#
# COMPACT_ATOMS: atom_id res chain seq x y z
N VAL A 1 -29.26 15.52 32.11
CA VAL A 1 -29.63 14.09 32.02
C VAL A 1 -28.74 13.45 30.97
N PRO A 2 -27.85 12.51 31.30
CA PRO A 2 -27.07 11.80 30.28
C PRO A 2 -27.98 10.83 29.52
N MET A 3 -27.96 10.89 28.18
CA MET A 3 -28.68 9.96 27.31
C MET A 3 -27.78 8.76 27.00
N GLN A 4 -28.23 7.55 27.31
CA GLN A 4 -27.50 6.33 26.96
C GLN A 4 -27.75 6.03 25.47
N LEU A 5 -26.71 6.20 24.66
CA LEU A 5 -26.74 5.87 23.24
C LEU A 5 -26.11 4.49 23.05
N ASP A 6 -26.90 3.54 22.54
CA ASP A 6 -26.40 2.21 22.17
C ASP A 6 -25.69 2.27 20.81
N LEU A 7 -24.36 2.39 20.87
CA LEU A 7 -23.51 2.49 19.68
C LEU A 7 -23.43 1.18 18.87
N VAL A 8 -23.83 0.04 19.44
CA VAL A 8 -23.85 -1.24 18.72
C VAL A 8 -25.10 -1.32 17.85
N ALA A 9 -26.26 -0.95 18.38
CA ALA A 9 -27.51 -0.85 17.63
C ALA A 9 -27.40 0.15 16.48
N LEU A 10 -26.86 1.35 16.77
CA LEU A 10 -26.63 2.40 15.76
C LEU A 10 -25.72 1.93 14.61
N ARG A 11 -24.70 1.09 14.88
CA ARG A 11 -23.83 0.53 13.82
C ARG A 11 -24.52 -0.54 12.97
N ALA A 12 -25.42 -1.32 13.55
CA ALA A 12 -26.20 -2.32 12.80
C ALA A 12 -27.17 -1.63 11.83
N GLU A 13 -27.86 -0.59 12.29
CA GLU A 13 -28.74 0.25 11.44
C GLU A 13 -27.96 1.00 10.36
N ALA A 14 -26.72 1.42 10.65
CA ALA A 14 -25.84 2.04 9.65
C ALA A 14 -25.59 1.09 8.47
N ARG A 15 -25.32 -0.18 8.77
CA ARG A 15 -25.08 -1.22 7.77
C ARG A 15 -26.35 -1.61 7.01
N ALA A 16 -27.50 -1.57 7.68
CA ALA A 16 -28.81 -1.80 7.08
C ALA A 16 -29.31 -0.61 6.24
N GLY A 17 -28.61 0.54 6.27
CA GLY A 17 -28.98 1.75 5.52
C GLY A 17 -30.16 2.52 6.10
N THR A 18 -30.66 2.13 7.28
CA THR A 18 -31.86 2.69 7.92
C THR A 18 -31.57 3.84 8.88
N LEU A 19 -30.30 4.25 9.03
CA LEU A 19 -29.92 5.35 9.91
C LEU A 19 -30.40 6.73 9.42
N PRO A 20 -31.04 7.52 10.29
CA PRO A 20 -31.35 8.93 10.02
C PRO A 20 -30.10 9.75 9.67
N PRO A 21 -30.20 10.71 8.73
CA PRO A 21 -29.05 11.47 8.23
C PRO A 21 -28.33 12.29 9.32
N LEU A 22 -29.05 12.74 10.35
CA LEU A 22 -28.48 13.46 11.50
C LEU A 22 -27.57 12.58 12.38
N LEU A 23 -27.74 11.25 12.35
CA LEU A 23 -27.00 10.31 13.19
C LEU A 23 -25.80 9.67 12.48
N ARG A 24 -25.65 9.88 11.17
CA ARG A 24 -24.49 9.39 10.39
C ARG A 24 -23.16 9.99 10.84
N GLY A 25 -23.15 11.22 11.37
CA GLY A 25 -21.93 11.89 11.85
C GLY A 25 -21.40 11.33 13.18
N LEU A 26 -22.28 10.74 14.00
CA LEU A 26 -21.94 10.14 15.30
C LEU A 26 -21.40 8.71 15.15
N VAL A 27 -21.89 7.99 14.14
CA VAL A 27 -21.40 6.65 13.80
C VAL A 27 -20.34 6.81 12.72
N ARG A 28 -19.09 7.02 13.12
CA ARG A 28 -17.95 6.69 12.23
C ARG A 28 -18.08 5.20 11.91
N THR A 29 -18.67 4.88 10.75
CA THR A 29 -18.40 3.61 10.09
C THR A 29 -16.92 3.67 9.74
N PRO A 30 -16.04 2.90 10.40
CA PRO A 30 -14.74 2.71 9.82
C PRO A 30 -15.04 2.06 8.47
N VAL A 31 -14.79 2.79 7.39
CA VAL A 31 -14.42 2.15 6.13
C VAL A 31 -13.20 1.34 6.53
N ARG A 32 -13.44 0.09 6.93
CA ARG A 32 -12.40 -0.87 7.15
C ARG A 32 -11.85 -1.05 5.75
N ARG A 33 -10.87 -0.22 5.40
CA ARG A 33 -9.93 -0.49 4.32
C ARG A 33 -9.12 -1.68 4.84
N THR A 34 -9.77 -2.84 4.87
CA THR A 34 -9.05 -4.08 4.60
C THR A 34 -8.32 -3.76 3.31
N VAL A 35 -7.00 -3.84 3.36
CA VAL A 35 -6.21 -4.00 2.15
C VAL A 35 -6.81 -5.24 1.50
N GLU A 36 -7.77 -5.03 0.61
CA GLU A 36 -8.29 -6.02 -0.29
C GLU A 36 -7.03 -6.40 -1.05
N SER A 37 -6.48 -7.58 -0.75
CA SER A 37 -5.44 -8.18 -1.57
C SER A 37 -6.06 -8.30 -2.95
N ASN A 38 -5.84 -7.27 -3.77
CA ASN A 38 -6.47 -7.12 -5.04
C ASN A 38 -6.00 -8.32 -5.85
N SER A 39 -6.90 -9.12 -6.40
CA SER A 39 -6.50 -10.36 -7.09
C SER A 39 -5.56 -10.07 -8.27
N ALA A 40 -5.62 -8.84 -8.81
CA ALA A 40 -4.68 -8.31 -9.79
C ALA A 40 -3.24 -8.16 -9.26
N ASP A 41 -3.05 -7.75 -8.00
CA ASP A 41 -1.73 -7.62 -7.37
C ASP A 41 -1.10 -9.01 -7.12
N ALA A 42 -1.92 -9.97 -6.67
CA ALA A 42 -1.47 -11.35 -6.50
C ALA A 42 -1.08 -12.00 -7.84
N ALA A 43 -1.83 -11.73 -8.92
CA ALA A 43 -1.49 -12.18 -10.27
C ALA A 43 -0.18 -11.54 -10.78
N THR A 44 0.03 -10.25 -10.48
CA THR A 44 1.26 -9.52 -10.84
C THR A 44 2.49 -10.10 -10.14
N GLY A 45 2.41 -10.35 -8.83
CA GLY A 45 3.48 -10.99 -8.07
C GLY A 45 3.84 -12.39 -8.56
N SER A 46 2.82 -13.20 -8.93
CA SER A 46 3.06 -14.52 -9.53
C SER A 46 3.75 -14.43 -10.90
N SER A 47 3.43 -13.41 -11.70
CA SER A 47 4.09 -13.17 -12.98
C SER A 47 5.56 -12.80 -12.79
N LEU A 48 5.87 -11.91 -11.83
CA LEU A 48 7.22 -11.51 -11.50
C LEU A 48 8.07 -12.70 -11.01
N ALA A 49 7.51 -13.51 -10.11
CA ALA A 49 8.21 -14.71 -9.63
C ALA A 49 8.55 -15.67 -10.79
N ARG A 50 7.64 -15.84 -11.75
CA ARG A 50 7.87 -16.69 -12.93
C ARG A 50 8.96 -16.14 -13.85
N SER A 51 9.03 -14.82 -14.05
CA SER A 51 10.10 -14.22 -14.87
C SER A 51 11.46 -14.35 -14.21
N LEU A 52 11.56 -14.19 -12.89
CA LEU A 52 12.85 -14.26 -12.19
C LEU A 52 13.45 -15.68 -12.20
N VAL A 53 12.63 -16.73 -12.10
CA VAL A 53 13.11 -18.13 -12.11
C VAL A 53 13.86 -18.49 -13.39
N ALA A 54 13.60 -17.80 -14.51
CA ALA A 54 14.27 -18.05 -15.78
C ALA A 54 15.62 -17.31 -15.93
N LEU A 55 15.98 -16.44 -14.97
CA LEU A 55 17.14 -15.55 -15.02
C LEU A 55 18.24 -16.03 -14.08
N SER A 56 19.49 -15.64 -14.39
CA SER A 56 20.60 -15.75 -13.44
C SER A 56 20.44 -14.79 -12.27
N GLU A 57 21.14 -15.03 -11.16
CA GLU A 57 21.06 -14.19 -9.96
C GLU A 57 21.37 -12.71 -10.24
N ALA A 58 22.41 -12.43 -11.03
CA ALA A 58 22.77 -11.06 -11.41
C ALA A 58 21.69 -10.36 -12.27
N GLU A 59 21.01 -11.11 -13.13
CA GLU A 59 19.90 -10.59 -13.93
C GLU A 59 18.65 -10.38 -13.07
N GLN A 60 18.40 -11.27 -12.10
CA GLN A 60 17.32 -11.10 -11.13
C GLN A 60 17.50 -9.82 -10.31
N ASP A 61 18.72 -9.58 -9.81
CA ASP A 61 19.05 -8.37 -9.05
C ASP A 61 18.82 -7.10 -9.88
N THR A 62 19.20 -7.12 -11.15
CA THR A 62 18.99 -5.98 -12.06
C THR A 62 17.49 -5.70 -12.24
N VAL A 63 16.69 -6.74 -12.48
CA VAL A 63 15.23 -6.60 -12.64
C VAL A 63 14.57 -6.09 -11.36
N LEU A 64 15.00 -6.59 -10.20
CA LEU A 64 14.48 -6.16 -8.90
C LEU A 64 14.87 -4.71 -8.60
N LEU A 65 16.10 -4.31 -8.91
CA LEU A 65 16.56 -2.93 -8.74
C LEU A 65 15.74 -1.98 -9.61
N ASP A 66 15.55 -2.30 -10.89
CA ASP A 66 14.75 -1.48 -11.81
C ASP A 66 13.30 -1.32 -11.32
N LEU A 67 12.71 -2.39 -10.79
CA LEU A 67 11.37 -2.34 -10.20
C LEU A 67 11.31 -1.38 -9.00
N VAL A 68 12.28 -1.48 -8.08
CA VAL A 68 12.33 -0.63 -6.89
C VAL A 68 12.53 0.83 -7.31
N CYS A 69 13.47 1.11 -8.22
CA CYS A 69 13.71 2.46 -8.73
C CYS A 69 12.48 3.04 -9.44
N ALA A 70 11.76 2.24 -10.24
CA ALA A 70 10.53 2.68 -10.89
C ALA A 70 9.44 3.04 -9.87
N ARG A 71 9.32 2.25 -8.80
CA ARG A 71 8.37 2.53 -7.71
C ARG A 71 8.75 3.77 -6.90
N VAL A 72 10.04 3.95 -6.63
CA VAL A 72 10.56 5.15 -5.98
C VAL A 72 10.28 6.40 -6.82
N ALA A 73 10.56 6.34 -8.12
CA ALA A 73 10.26 7.44 -9.04
C ALA A 73 8.78 7.79 -9.04
N SER A 74 7.91 6.77 -9.07
CA SER A 74 6.46 6.98 -9.00
C SER A 74 5.99 7.62 -7.70
N VAL A 75 6.54 7.21 -6.54
CA VAL A 75 6.14 7.74 -5.22
C VAL A 75 6.64 9.17 -5.03
N LEU A 76 7.86 9.47 -5.46
CA LEU A 76 8.45 10.80 -5.33
C LEU A 76 8.07 11.76 -6.47
N GLY A 77 7.35 11.27 -7.48
CA GLY A 77 6.92 12.06 -8.64
C GLY A 77 8.05 12.43 -9.60
N TYR A 78 9.12 11.62 -9.67
CA TYR A 78 10.16 11.81 -10.67
C TYR A 78 9.64 11.45 -12.07
N PRO A 79 9.96 12.26 -13.09
CA PRO A 79 9.49 12.02 -14.45
C PRO A 79 10.18 10.81 -15.11
N GLU A 80 11.39 10.46 -14.65
CA GLU A 80 12.19 9.37 -15.18
C GLU A 80 12.78 8.52 -14.07
N VAL A 81 12.84 7.21 -14.29
CA VAL A 81 13.44 6.25 -13.36
C VAL A 81 14.95 6.47 -13.22
N ALA A 82 15.61 6.93 -14.29
CA ALA A 82 17.04 7.24 -14.29
C ALA A 82 17.43 8.40 -13.35
N ALA A 83 16.46 9.20 -12.90
CA ALA A 83 16.69 10.24 -11.89
C ALA A 83 16.84 9.67 -10.47
N VAL A 84 16.50 8.39 -10.26
CA VAL A 84 16.64 7.71 -8.96
C VAL A 84 18.04 7.11 -8.84
N GLU A 85 18.84 7.67 -7.95
CA GLU A 85 20.17 7.15 -7.64
C GLU A 85 20.07 5.96 -6.66
N ALA A 86 20.21 4.74 -7.18
CA ALA A 86 20.01 3.50 -6.42
C ALA A 86 20.97 3.31 -5.22
N GLY A 87 22.13 4.00 -5.23
CA GLY A 87 23.09 3.98 -4.13
C GLY A 87 22.78 4.96 -3.01
N ARG A 88 21.77 5.81 -3.16
CA ARG A 88 21.48 6.90 -2.24
C ARG A 88 20.45 6.47 -1.19
N ALA A 89 20.65 6.90 0.04
CA ALA A 89 19.71 6.59 1.12
C ALA A 89 18.32 7.18 0.82
N PHE A 90 17.24 6.43 1.08
CA PHE A 90 15.86 6.87 0.87
C PHE A 90 15.57 8.24 1.52
N LYS A 91 16.08 8.47 2.73
CA LYS A 91 15.93 9.75 3.43
C LYS A 91 16.52 10.93 2.67
N GLU A 92 17.63 10.73 1.96
CA GLU A 92 18.25 11.78 1.14
C GLU A 92 17.53 12.00 -0.19
N LEU A 93 16.79 10.99 -0.68
CA LEU A 93 15.90 11.10 -1.83
C LEU A 93 14.57 11.82 -1.48
N GLY A 94 14.32 12.11 -0.20
CA GLY A 94 13.12 12.81 0.27
C GLY A 94 12.05 11.89 0.85
N PHE A 95 12.36 10.64 1.17
CA PHE A 95 11.42 9.76 1.86
C PHE A 95 11.15 10.23 3.30
N ASP A 96 9.88 10.17 3.66
CA ASP A 96 9.31 10.40 4.96
C ASP A 96 8.44 9.19 5.38
N SER A 97 7.77 9.31 6.53
CA SER A 97 6.94 8.23 7.07
C SER A 97 5.74 7.87 6.18
N LEU A 98 5.19 8.82 5.41
CA LEU A 98 4.04 8.57 4.55
C LEU A 98 4.49 7.87 3.26
N THR A 99 5.47 8.45 2.58
CA THR A 99 6.05 7.92 1.33
C THR A 99 6.69 6.54 1.55
N ALA A 100 7.26 6.27 2.73
CA ALA A 100 7.76 4.93 3.08
C ALA A 100 6.64 3.87 3.10
N VAL A 101 5.47 4.22 3.63
CA VAL A 101 4.31 3.32 3.66
C VAL A 101 3.71 3.15 2.26
N GLU A 102 3.71 4.20 1.44
CA GLU A 102 3.27 4.15 0.04
C GLU A 102 4.18 3.26 -0.80
N LEU A 103 5.50 3.43 -0.73
CA LEU A 103 6.46 2.56 -1.41
C LEU A 103 6.29 1.11 -0.98
N ARG A 104 6.12 0.84 0.32
CA ARG A 104 5.83 -0.52 0.81
C ARG A 104 4.55 -1.09 0.20
N ASN A 105 3.48 -0.30 0.11
CA ASN A 105 2.22 -0.76 -0.49
C ASN A 105 2.40 -1.14 -1.96
N GLU A 106 3.08 -0.27 -2.70
CA GLU A 106 3.38 -0.47 -4.11
C GLU A 106 4.26 -1.71 -4.34
N LEU A 107 5.30 -1.91 -3.51
CA LEU A 107 6.15 -3.10 -3.58
C LEU A 107 5.40 -4.38 -3.21
N ASN A 108 4.51 -4.34 -2.22
CA ASN A 108 3.64 -5.47 -1.90
C ASN A 108 2.73 -5.83 -3.10
N GLY A 109 2.18 -4.82 -3.77
CA GLY A 109 1.35 -5.01 -4.96
C GLY A 109 2.12 -5.64 -6.11
N ALA A 110 3.32 -5.13 -6.39
CA ALA A 110 4.16 -5.60 -7.50
C ALA A 110 4.77 -7.00 -7.26
N THR A 111 5.17 -7.30 -6.03
CA THR A 111 5.82 -8.57 -5.68
C THR A 111 4.84 -9.65 -5.22
N GLY A 112 3.63 -9.28 -4.82
CA GLY A 112 2.69 -10.18 -4.16
C GLY A 112 3.12 -10.62 -2.75
N LEU A 113 4.20 -10.04 -2.21
CA LEU A 113 4.73 -10.35 -0.88
C LEU A 113 4.13 -9.42 0.19
N ARG A 114 4.21 -9.86 1.45
CA ARG A 114 3.94 -8.99 2.61
C ARG A 114 5.26 -8.48 3.18
N LEU A 115 5.69 -7.31 2.73
CA LEU A 115 6.89 -6.66 3.19
C LEU A 115 6.64 -5.90 4.51
N PRO A 116 7.56 -5.98 5.49
CA PRO A 116 7.46 -5.22 6.73
C PRO A 116 7.55 -3.72 6.48
N ALA A 117 6.89 -2.92 7.33
CA ALA A 117 6.94 -1.46 7.23
C ALA A 117 8.32 -0.87 7.54
N THR A 118 9.21 -1.65 8.15
CA THR A 118 10.58 -1.25 8.53
C THR A 118 11.58 -1.37 7.38
N LEU A 119 11.17 -1.83 6.18
CA LEU A 119 12.10 -2.08 5.07
C LEU A 119 12.73 -0.79 4.50
N VAL A 120 12.07 0.35 4.67
CA VAL A 120 12.52 1.66 4.17
C VAL A 120 13.31 2.45 5.24
N PHE A 121 13.38 1.95 6.48
CA PHE A 121 13.96 2.64 7.63
C PHE A 121 15.24 1.99 8.17
#